data_AF-A0AAJ5P3P5-F1
#
_entry.id   AF-A0AAJ5P3P5-F1
#
_cell.length_a   1.000
_cell.length_b   1.000
_cell.length_c   1.000
_cell.angle_alpha   90.00
_cell.angle_beta   90.00
_cell.angle_gamma   90.00
#
_symmetry.space_group_name_H-M   'P 1'
#
loop_
_entity.id
_entity.type
_entity.pdbx_description
1 polymer ?
#
loop_
_entity_poly.entity_id
_entity_poly.type
_entity_poly.pdbx_seq_one_letter_code
_entity_poly.pdbx_strand_id
1 'polypeptide(L)'
;MSEEINATVSTESTETVDTQENIDTVQEEKHERTFTRAEIGKMLSAERSKWEAEQEAKENEAKKLAKMNADEKQKYQLDQREQELADREKAIARKELTAEAKAMLSERDLPVELVNVVDLTNAETVSESITSIQKAWEESVQKGVSERMKGSAPIKNAQTVQQEVTEKWRKDFL
;
A
#
# COMPACT_ATOMS: atom_id res chain seq x y z
N MET A 1 -20.37 -58.71 -28.61
CA MET A 1 -20.06 -57.82 -29.74
C MET A 1 -19.40 -56.58 -29.17
N SER A 2 -18.25 -56.08 -29.57
CA SER A 2 -17.14 -56.56 -30.38
C SER A 2 -16.01 -55.58 -30.02
N GLU A 3 -14.78 -56.06 -29.99
CA GLU A 3 -13.59 -55.21 -29.94
C GLU A 3 -13.60 -54.26 -31.15
N GLU A 4 -13.12 -53.03 -30.99
CA GLU A 4 -12.41 -52.36 -32.09
C GLU A 4 -11.43 -51.32 -31.55
N ILE A 5 -10.20 -51.79 -31.42
CA ILE A 5 -8.95 -51.05 -31.49
C ILE A 5 -8.89 -50.28 -32.82
N ASN A 6 -8.52 -49.00 -32.80
CA ASN A 6 -8.06 -48.33 -34.02
C ASN A 6 -6.67 -47.74 -33.79
N ALA A 7 -5.72 -48.38 -34.44
CA ALA A 7 -4.33 -47.99 -34.55
C ALA A 7 -4.18 -46.83 -35.54
N THR A 8 -3.27 -45.90 -35.26
CA THR A 8 -2.53 -45.21 -36.32
C THR A 8 -1.06 -45.07 -35.92
N VAL A 9 -0.22 -45.57 -36.82
CA VAL A 9 1.23 -45.69 -36.80
C VAL A 9 1.81 -44.76 -37.87
N SER A 10 2.91 -44.07 -37.57
CA SER A 10 4.06 -43.74 -38.46
C SER A 10 5.03 -42.88 -37.65
N THR A 11 6.20 -43.36 -37.18
CA THR A 11 7.51 -43.53 -37.86
C THR A 11 7.96 -42.26 -38.59
N GLU A 12 9.06 -41.59 -38.23
CA GLU A 12 10.50 -41.97 -38.37
C GLU A 12 11.30 -40.90 -37.56
N SER A 13 12.42 -41.13 -36.87
CA SER A 13 13.74 -41.49 -37.39
C SER A 13 14.78 -41.62 -36.26
N THR A 14 15.56 -42.69 -36.36
CA THR A 14 17.00 -42.91 -36.07
C THR A 14 17.73 -42.16 -34.94
N GLU A 15 18.30 -42.93 -34.00
CA GLU A 15 19.77 -42.96 -33.79
C GLU A 15 20.23 -44.25 -33.06
N THR A 16 21.38 -44.76 -33.49
CA THR A 16 22.13 -45.95 -33.06
C THR A 16 22.71 -45.82 -31.63
N VAL A 17 23.00 -46.89 -30.87
CA VAL A 17 24.33 -47.56 -30.81
C VAL A 17 24.33 -48.68 -29.74
N ASP A 18 25.02 -49.77 -30.12
CA ASP A 18 25.74 -50.82 -29.38
C ASP A 18 25.12 -51.95 -28.54
N THR A 19 25.82 -53.07 -28.71
CA THR A 19 25.66 -54.48 -28.34
C THR A 19 26.12 -54.74 -26.91
N GLN A 20 25.48 -55.66 -26.16
CA GLN A 20 26.11 -56.86 -25.57
C GLN A 20 25.11 -57.68 -24.72
N GLU A 21 25.04 -58.98 -25.01
CA GLU A 21 24.41 -60.03 -24.17
C GLU A 21 25.08 -60.16 -22.79
N ASN A 22 24.29 -60.48 -21.75
CA ASN A 22 24.64 -61.54 -20.80
C ASN A 22 23.41 -62.03 -20.02
N ILE A 23 23.21 -63.36 -20.03
CA ILE A 23 22.19 -64.12 -19.30
C ILE A 23 22.85 -64.63 -18.02
N ASP A 24 22.24 -64.41 -16.86
CA ASP A 24 22.49 -65.29 -15.72
C ASP A 24 21.24 -65.55 -14.88
N THR A 25 20.88 -66.82 -14.83
CA THR A 25 19.78 -67.42 -14.09
C THR A 25 20.11 -67.55 -12.61
N VAL A 26 19.22 -67.09 -11.73
CA VAL A 26 19.18 -67.53 -10.32
C VAL A 26 17.77 -68.04 -10.02
N GLN A 27 17.65 -69.36 -9.85
CA GLN A 27 16.49 -70.01 -9.25
C GLN A 27 16.50 -69.70 -7.75
N GLU A 28 15.43 -69.06 -7.26
CA GLU A 28 15.17 -68.88 -5.83
C GLU A 28 13.87 -69.61 -5.49
N GLU A 29 13.96 -70.64 -4.65
CA GLU A 29 12.83 -71.44 -4.17
C GLU A 29 11.81 -70.55 -3.45
N LYS A 30 10.64 -70.33 -4.08
CA LYS A 30 9.52 -69.62 -3.46
C LYS A 30 8.85 -70.52 -2.43
N HIS A 31 9.27 -70.41 -1.17
CA HIS A 31 8.47 -70.87 -0.06
C HIS A 31 7.21 -69.98 0.03
N GLU A 32 6.06 -70.49 -0.42
CA GLU A 32 4.79 -69.77 -0.31
C GLU A 32 4.44 -69.59 1.18
N ARG A 33 4.38 -68.33 1.65
CA ARG A 33 3.98 -68.02 3.02
C ARG A 33 2.49 -68.34 3.19
N THR A 34 2.18 -69.34 4.01
CA THR A 34 0.80 -69.64 4.41
C THR A 34 0.43 -68.79 5.62
N PHE A 35 -0.53 -67.86 5.47
CA PHE A 35 -1.02 -67.03 6.56
C PHE A 35 -2.15 -67.73 7.31
N THR A 36 -2.14 -67.62 8.64
CA THR A 36 -3.25 -68.09 9.46
C THR A 36 -4.46 -67.17 9.32
N ARG A 37 -5.67 -67.70 9.52
CA ARG A 37 -6.91 -66.91 9.48
C ARG A 37 -6.89 -65.72 10.46
N ALA A 38 -6.21 -65.86 11.59
CA ALA A 38 -6.04 -64.80 12.58
C ALA A 38 -5.10 -63.69 12.09
N GLU A 39 -4.02 -64.03 11.36
CA GLU A 39 -3.13 -63.05 10.73
C GLU A 39 -3.84 -62.29 9.61
N ILE A 40 -4.61 -62.99 8.78
CA ILE A 40 -5.46 -62.35 7.75
C ILE A 40 -6.48 -61.42 8.41
N GLY A 41 -7.08 -61.83 9.53
CA GLY A 41 -8.02 -60.99 10.30
C GLY A 41 -7.38 -59.71 10.83
N LYS A 42 -6.17 -59.80 11.39
CA LYS A 42 -5.39 -58.64 11.86
C LYS A 42 -4.99 -57.72 10.71
N MET A 43 -4.54 -58.28 9.59
CA MET A 43 -4.21 -57.49 8.40
C MET A 43 -5.45 -56.76 7.88
N LEU A 44 -6.59 -57.45 7.78
CA LEU A 44 -7.82 -56.86 7.26
C LEU A 44 -8.44 -55.81 8.20
N SER A 45 -8.28 -55.97 9.53
CA SER A 45 -8.67 -54.91 10.48
C SER A 45 -7.75 -53.70 10.39
N ALA A 46 -6.43 -53.91 10.24
CA ALA A 46 -5.48 -52.83 10.09
C ALA A 46 -5.70 -52.06 8.78
N GLU A 47 -6.00 -52.77 7.69
CA GLU A 47 -6.33 -52.20 6.39
C GLU A 47 -7.63 -51.37 6.46
N ARG A 48 -8.65 -51.90 7.13
CA ARG A 48 -9.92 -51.17 7.35
C ARG A 48 -9.72 -49.91 8.18
N SER A 49 -9.02 -49.97 9.31
CA SER A 49 -8.75 -48.78 10.13
C SER A 49 -7.92 -47.74 9.37
N LYS A 50 -6.94 -48.16 8.55
CA LYS A 50 -6.22 -47.24 7.68
C LYS A 50 -7.15 -46.57 6.67
N TRP A 51 -7.99 -47.36 5.99
CA TRP A 51 -8.92 -46.84 5.00
C TRP A 51 -9.93 -45.86 5.60
N GLU A 52 -10.47 -46.17 6.78
CA GLU A 52 -11.43 -45.34 7.50
C GLU A 52 -10.80 -44.01 7.93
N ALA A 53 -9.57 -44.04 8.45
CA ALA A 53 -8.81 -42.84 8.79
C ALA A 53 -8.46 -41.99 7.56
N GLU A 54 -8.13 -42.62 6.42
CA GLU A 54 -7.83 -41.93 5.17
C GLU A 54 -9.07 -41.26 4.56
N GLN A 55 -10.24 -41.90 4.69
CA GLN A 55 -11.52 -41.30 4.27
C GLN A 55 -11.93 -40.15 5.15
N GLU A 56 -11.80 -40.29 6.47
CA GLU A 56 -12.10 -39.21 7.41
C GLU A 56 -11.17 -38.00 7.18
N ALA A 57 -9.88 -38.22 6.93
CA ALA A 57 -8.93 -37.17 6.59
C ALA A 57 -9.31 -36.45 5.28
N LYS A 58 -9.64 -37.20 4.23
CA LYS A 58 -10.08 -36.64 2.94
C LYS A 58 -11.36 -35.83 3.04
N GLU A 59 -12.35 -36.31 3.81
CA GLU A 59 -13.59 -35.56 4.03
C GLU A 59 -13.35 -34.28 4.82
N ASN A 60 -12.49 -34.32 5.83
CA ASN A 60 -12.23 -33.16 6.68
C ASN A 60 -11.42 -32.09 5.92
N GLU A 61 -10.45 -32.53 5.10
CA GLU A 61 -9.69 -31.65 4.22
C GLU A 61 -10.55 -31.06 3.12
N ALA A 62 -11.44 -31.84 2.49
CA ALA A 62 -12.39 -31.34 1.49
C ALA A 62 -13.38 -30.33 2.10
N LYS A 63 -13.90 -30.60 3.30
CA LYS A 63 -14.76 -29.64 4.04
C LYS A 63 -14.01 -28.38 4.41
N LYS A 64 -12.75 -28.49 4.85
CA LYS A 64 -11.89 -27.34 5.18
C LYS A 64 -11.49 -26.54 3.95
N LEU A 65 -11.19 -27.18 2.81
CA LEU A 65 -10.89 -26.53 1.53
C LEU A 65 -12.13 -25.87 0.92
N ALA A 66 -13.31 -26.51 1.02
CA ALA A 66 -14.56 -25.92 0.57
C ALA A 66 -14.96 -24.70 1.42
N LYS A 67 -14.73 -24.77 2.74
CA LYS A 67 -14.85 -23.60 3.62
C LYS A 67 -13.79 -22.54 3.33
N MET A 68 -12.51 -22.88 3.25
CA MET A 68 -11.45 -21.88 2.99
C MET A 68 -11.63 -21.22 1.63
N ASN A 69 -11.95 -21.93 0.56
CA ASN A 69 -12.10 -21.31 -0.77
C ASN A 69 -13.33 -20.37 -0.87
N ALA A 70 -14.43 -20.71 -0.19
CA ALA A 70 -15.62 -19.84 -0.17
C ALA A 70 -15.54 -18.73 0.91
N ASP A 71 -15.15 -19.08 2.13
CA ASP A 71 -15.07 -18.17 3.27
C ASP A 71 -13.91 -17.17 3.13
N GLU A 72 -12.74 -17.58 2.61
CA GLU A 72 -11.62 -16.63 2.38
C GLU A 72 -11.95 -15.68 1.23
N LYS A 73 -12.61 -16.16 0.17
CA LYS A 73 -13.08 -15.31 -0.92
C LYS A 73 -14.16 -14.33 -0.43
N GLN A 74 -15.06 -14.78 0.42
CA GLN A 74 -16.07 -13.92 1.04
C GLN A 74 -15.41 -12.88 1.95
N LYS A 75 -14.47 -13.29 2.81
CA LYS A 75 -13.74 -12.38 3.69
C LYS A 75 -12.94 -11.35 2.89
N TYR A 76 -12.21 -11.77 1.86
CA TYR A 76 -11.47 -10.85 0.99
C TYR A 76 -12.38 -9.81 0.33
N GLN A 77 -13.57 -10.21 -0.15
CA GLN A 77 -14.54 -9.28 -0.72
C GLN A 77 -15.14 -8.33 0.31
N LEU A 78 -15.34 -8.78 1.54
CA LEU A 78 -15.80 -7.94 2.64
C LEU A 78 -14.72 -6.94 3.05
N ASP A 79 -13.49 -7.41 3.29
CA ASP A 79 -12.34 -6.58 3.64
C ASP A 79 -12.08 -5.51 2.55
N GLN A 80 -12.17 -5.90 1.26
CA GLN A 80 -12.04 -4.95 0.16
C GLN A 80 -13.15 -3.89 0.16
N ARG A 81 -14.41 -4.30 0.40
CA ARG A 81 -15.52 -3.35 0.50
C ARG A 81 -15.40 -2.44 1.70
N GLU A 82 -14.99 -2.97 2.85
CA GLU A 82 -14.81 -2.20 4.08
C GLU A 82 -13.69 -1.17 3.91
N GLN A 83 -12.58 -1.56 3.28
CA GLN A 83 -11.51 -0.62 2.93
C GLN A 83 -12.00 0.47 1.96
N GLU A 84 -12.75 0.11 0.91
CA GLU A 84 -13.30 1.07 -0.04
C GLU A 84 -14.28 2.05 0.64
N LEU A 85 -15.09 1.57 1.59
CA LEU A 85 -15.98 2.41 2.39
C LEU A 85 -15.18 3.34 3.30
N ALA A 86 -14.18 2.82 4.02
CA ALA A 86 -13.33 3.62 4.90
C ALA A 86 -12.57 4.71 4.13
N ASP A 87 -12.04 4.40 2.95
CA ASP A 87 -11.36 5.37 2.09
C ASP A 87 -12.33 6.46 1.60
N ARG A 88 -13.56 6.06 1.24
CA ARG A 88 -14.61 7.03 0.86
C ARG A 88 -15.03 7.92 2.02
N GLU A 89 -15.27 7.36 3.20
CA GLU A 89 -15.62 8.11 4.40
C GLU A 89 -14.51 9.09 4.77
N LYS A 90 -13.25 8.66 4.73
CA LYS A 90 -12.10 9.53 4.96
C LYS A 90 -12.03 10.66 3.92
N ALA A 91 -12.29 10.37 2.65
CA ALA A 91 -12.31 11.38 1.61
C ALA A 91 -13.44 12.40 1.78
N ILE A 92 -14.62 11.96 2.22
CA ILE A 92 -15.76 12.84 2.53
C ILE A 92 -15.43 13.71 3.74
N ALA A 93 -14.99 13.12 4.85
CA ALA A 93 -14.62 13.85 6.06
C ALA A 93 -13.53 14.89 5.76
N ARG A 94 -12.52 14.54 4.95
CA ARG A 94 -11.49 15.49 4.52
C ARG A 94 -12.09 16.67 3.73
N LYS A 95 -13.04 16.41 2.83
CA LYS A 95 -13.72 17.48 2.06
C LYS A 95 -14.56 18.38 2.96
N GLU A 96 -15.28 17.81 3.90
CA GLU A 96 -16.09 18.55 4.88
C GLU A 96 -15.20 19.44 5.75
N LEU A 97 -14.15 18.88 6.36
CA LEU A 97 -13.18 19.64 7.14
C LEU A 97 -12.48 20.71 6.29
N THR A 98 -12.20 20.43 5.01
CA THR A 98 -11.64 21.44 4.10
C THR A 98 -12.61 22.61 3.91
N ALA A 99 -13.89 22.32 3.70
CA ALA A 99 -14.91 23.36 3.51
C ALA A 99 -15.08 24.19 4.80
N GLU A 100 -15.10 23.53 5.95
CA GLU A 100 -15.18 24.17 7.26
C GLU A 100 -13.95 25.05 7.53
N ALA A 101 -12.75 24.53 7.28
CA ALA A 101 -11.51 25.29 7.40
C ALA A 101 -11.51 26.54 6.50
N LYS A 102 -11.98 26.42 5.26
CA LYS A 102 -12.13 27.58 4.35
C LYS A 102 -13.12 28.62 4.89
N ALA A 103 -14.23 28.17 5.47
CA ALA A 103 -15.21 29.05 6.10
C ALA A 103 -14.57 29.77 7.29
N MET A 104 -13.94 29.05 8.22
CA MET A 104 -13.26 29.62 9.39
C MET A 104 -12.13 30.61 9.02
N LEU A 105 -11.35 30.31 7.97
CA LEU A 105 -10.34 31.24 7.46
C LEU A 105 -10.99 32.53 6.95
N SER A 106 -12.07 32.42 6.18
CA SER A 106 -12.82 33.57 5.65
C SER A 106 -13.44 34.41 6.77
N GLU A 107 -14.05 33.76 7.76
CA GLU A 107 -14.64 34.42 8.94
C GLU A 107 -13.62 35.18 9.78
N ARG A 108 -12.36 34.76 9.74
CA ARG A 108 -11.24 35.40 10.43
C ARG A 108 -10.46 36.38 9.55
N ASP A 109 -10.98 36.72 8.38
CA ASP A 109 -10.33 37.58 7.39
C ASP A 109 -8.91 37.09 6.99
N LEU A 110 -8.70 35.77 7.05
CA LEU A 110 -7.46 35.13 6.63
C LEU A 110 -7.57 34.63 5.19
N PRO A 111 -6.46 34.62 4.42
CA PRO A 111 -6.46 34.07 3.08
C PRO A 111 -6.91 32.61 3.03
N VAL A 112 -7.95 32.31 2.24
CA VAL A 112 -8.55 30.97 2.10
C VAL A 112 -7.54 29.93 1.58
N GLU A 113 -6.53 30.37 0.82
CA GLU A 113 -5.43 29.53 0.33
C GLU A 113 -4.62 28.87 1.45
N LEU A 114 -4.67 29.42 2.67
CA LEU A 114 -4.01 28.83 3.85
C LEU A 114 -4.62 27.49 4.26
N VAL A 115 -5.79 27.11 3.73
CA VAL A 115 -6.37 25.78 3.97
C VAL A 115 -5.41 24.63 3.61
N ASN A 116 -4.48 24.86 2.66
CA ASN A 116 -3.49 23.87 2.25
C ASN A 116 -2.44 23.56 3.34
N VAL A 117 -2.31 24.42 4.35
CA VAL A 117 -1.39 24.24 5.49
C VAL A 117 -2.12 24.03 6.82
N VAL A 118 -3.47 24.02 6.80
CA VAL A 118 -4.30 23.69 7.96
C VAL A 118 -4.27 22.18 8.21
N ASP A 119 -4.24 21.79 9.48
CA ASP A 119 -4.36 20.39 9.87
C ASP A 119 -5.83 19.94 9.79
N LEU A 120 -6.20 19.23 8.72
CA LEU A 120 -7.55 18.69 8.52
C LEU A 120 -7.65 17.22 8.97
N THR A 121 -7.03 16.87 10.10
CA THR A 121 -7.14 15.52 10.69
C THR A 121 -8.49 15.33 11.39
N ASN A 122 -8.94 16.33 12.13
CA ASN A 122 -10.25 16.42 12.77
C ASN A 122 -10.62 17.89 13.07
N ALA A 123 -11.86 18.15 13.50
CA ALA A 123 -12.35 19.51 13.74
C ALA A 123 -11.55 20.29 14.80
N GLU A 124 -11.06 19.63 15.85
CA GLU A 124 -10.24 20.26 16.91
C GLU A 124 -8.92 20.75 16.33
N THR A 125 -8.21 19.89 15.59
CA THR A 125 -6.94 20.24 14.91
C THR A 125 -7.12 21.35 13.86
N VAL A 126 -8.27 21.43 13.18
CA VAL A 126 -8.58 22.51 12.25
C VAL A 126 -8.63 23.85 12.98
N SER A 127 -9.40 23.91 14.07
CA SER A 127 -9.55 25.13 14.85
C SER A 127 -8.24 25.60 15.47
N GLU A 128 -7.48 24.66 16.06
CA GLU A 128 -6.18 24.94 16.68
C GLU A 128 -5.15 25.45 15.65
N SER A 129 -5.04 24.77 14.51
CA SER A 129 -4.10 25.17 13.45
C SER A 129 -4.45 26.53 12.86
N ILE A 130 -5.74 26.83 12.61
CA ILE A 130 -6.17 28.15 12.15
C ILE A 130 -5.86 29.23 13.19
N THR A 131 -6.10 28.97 14.47
CA THR A 131 -5.80 29.92 15.55
C THR A 131 -4.29 30.22 15.63
N SER A 132 -3.45 29.19 15.49
CA SER A 132 -1.99 29.34 15.46
C SER A 132 -1.54 30.17 14.25
N ILE A 133 -2.06 29.85 13.06
CA ILE A 133 -1.78 30.59 11.82
C ILE A 133 -2.19 32.06 11.95
N GLN A 134 -3.38 32.33 12.50
CA GLN A 134 -3.88 33.68 12.73
C GLN A 134 -2.90 34.50 13.55
N LYS A 135 -2.49 33.97 14.71
CA LYS A 135 -1.56 34.64 15.62
C LYS A 135 -0.23 34.96 14.93
N ALA A 136 0.38 33.98 14.26
CA ALA A 136 1.65 34.16 13.58
C ALA A 136 1.56 35.18 12.43
N TRP A 137 0.43 35.20 11.71
CA TRP A 137 0.16 36.16 10.65
C TRP A 137 0.04 37.59 11.21
N GLU A 138 -0.79 37.79 12.23
CA GLU A 138 -0.99 39.09 12.87
C GLU A 138 0.31 39.65 13.42
N GLU A 139 1.10 38.85 14.13
CA GLU A 139 2.41 39.25 14.65
C GLU A 139 3.37 39.69 13.53
N SER A 140 3.41 38.92 12.43
CA SER A 140 4.28 39.22 11.28
C SER A 140 3.85 40.48 10.55
N VAL A 141 2.55 40.68 10.34
CA VAL A 141 1.99 41.88 9.70
C VAL A 141 2.23 43.10 10.58
N GLN A 142 1.95 43.03 11.89
CA GLN A 142 2.20 44.12 12.82
C GLN A 142 3.68 44.52 12.85
N LYS A 143 4.59 43.53 12.85
CA LYS A 143 6.03 43.79 12.78
C LYS A 143 6.41 44.51 11.49
N GLY A 144 5.96 44.02 10.33
CA GLY A 144 6.25 44.63 9.04
C GLY A 144 5.69 46.05 8.91
N VAL A 145 4.46 46.29 9.39
CA VAL A 145 3.85 47.63 9.44
C VAL A 145 4.64 48.53 10.37
N SER A 146 5.04 48.05 11.56
CA SER A 146 5.84 48.83 12.51
C SER A 146 7.20 49.22 11.94
N GLU A 147 7.88 48.30 11.23
CA GLU A 147 9.13 48.58 10.53
C GLU A 147 8.94 49.62 9.42
N ARG A 148 7.86 49.53 8.65
CA ARG A 148 7.52 50.54 7.63
C ARG A 148 7.19 51.90 8.24
N MET A 149 6.47 51.94 9.36
CA MET A 149 6.10 53.19 10.07
C MET A 149 7.29 53.86 10.74
N LYS A 150 8.33 53.11 11.14
CA LYS A 150 9.59 53.69 11.63
C LYS A 150 10.30 54.54 10.56
N GLY A 151 9.93 54.36 9.28
CA GLY A 151 10.41 55.16 8.15
C GLY A 151 11.85 54.83 7.76
N SER A 152 12.17 54.91 6.47
CA SER A 152 13.57 55.12 6.08
C SER A 152 14.03 56.46 6.64
N ALA A 153 15.20 56.48 7.27
CA ALA A 153 15.78 57.70 7.85
C ALA A 153 15.70 58.86 6.84
N PRO A 154 15.41 60.11 7.29
CA PRO A 154 15.42 61.25 6.39
C PRO A 154 16.77 61.30 5.67
N ILE A 155 16.73 61.39 4.33
CA ILE A 155 17.93 61.52 3.50
C ILE A 155 18.66 62.78 3.97
N LYS A 156 19.71 62.61 4.76
CA LYS A 156 20.59 63.71 5.18
C LYS A 156 21.53 64.10 4.02
N ASN A 157 20.98 64.53 2.89
CA ASN A 157 21.76 65.15 1.82
C ASN A 157 21.01 66.39 1.30
N ALA A 158 20.87 67.37 2.17
CA ALA A 158 20.87 68.77 1.75
C ALA A 158 22.24 69.37 2.18
N GLN A 159 23.33 68.86 1.62
CA GLN A 159 24.60 69.56 1.70
C GLN A 159 24.55 70.72 0.71
N THR A 160 24.14 71.88 1.21
CA THR A 160 24.79 73.18 1.00
C THR A 160 25.57 73.37 -0.30
N VAL A 161 24.90 73.39 -1.46
CA VAL A 161 25.45 73.97 -2.71
C VAL A 161 25.18 75.49 -2.75
N GLN A 162 25.35 76.17 -1.62
CA GLN A 162 25.19 77.63 -1.54
C GLN A 162 26.47 78.36 -1.10
N GLN A 163 27.48 77.66 -0.59
CA GLN A 163 28.72 78.31 -0.17
C GLN A 163 29.76 78.43 -1.31
N GLU A 164 29.86 77.47 -2.24
CA GLU A 164 30.79 77.61 -3.38
C GLU A 164 30.32 78.61 -4.45
N VAL A 165 29.02 78.76 -4.65
CA VAL A 165 28.49 79.74 -5.62
C VAL A 165 28.72 81.18 -5.12
N THR A 166 28.76 81.44 -3.82
CA THR A 166 28.99 82.81 -3.31
C THR A 166 30.47 83.20 -3.23
N GLU A 167 31.39 82.23 -3.26
CA GLU A 167 32.84 82.50 -3.32
C GLU A 167 33.32 82.77 -4.74
N LYS A 168 32.78 82.06 -5.74
CA LYS A 168 33.18 82.24 -7.15
C LYS A 168 32.89 83.65 -7.67
N TRP A 169 31.72 84.20 -7.37
CA TRP A 169 31.33 85.55 -7.79
C TRP A 169 32.07 86.66 -7.03
N ARG A 170 32.62 86.36 -5.85
CA ARG A 170 33.41 87.32 -5.06
C ARG A 170 34.85 87.46 -5.56
N LYS A 171 35.42 86.43 -6.19
CA LYS A 171 36.77 86.46 -6.77
C LYS A 171 36.83 87.03 -8.17
N ASP A 172 35.73 86.96 -8.93
CA ASP A 172 35.69 87.45 -10.30
C ASP A 172 35.39 88.96 -10.41
N PHE A 173 35.14 89.66 -9.28
CA PHE A 173 34.74 91.07 -9.24
C PHE A 173 35.62 92.01 -8.37
N LEU A 174 36.70 91.54 -7.73
CA LEU A 174 37.62 92.39 -6.94
C LEU A 174 39.09 91.96 -7.08
#